data_AF-A0A9W3X5M3-F1
#
_entry.id   AF-A0A9W3X5M3-F1
#
_cell.length_a   1.000
_cell.length_b   1.000
_cell.length_c   1.000
_cell.angle_alpha   90.00
_cell.angle_beta   90.00
_cell.angle_gamma   90.00
#
_symmetry.space_group_name_H-M   'P 1'
#
loop_
_entity.id
_entity.type
_entity.pdbx_description
1 polymer ?
#
loop_
_entity_poly.entity_id
_entity_poly.type
_entity_poly.pdbx_seq_one_letter_code
_entity_poly.pdbx_strand_id
1 'polypeptide(L)' 'MVTFCYLAAQGGCEPQLLAHAKANVGLGNDQQFLTKVVLANVPFIGYPRSLNAINVINQVK' A
#
# COMPACT_ATOMS: atom_id res chain seq x y z
N MET A 1 8.46 2.84 3.84
CA MET A 1 8.21 2.63 2.39
C MET A 1 8.51 1.20 1.91
N VAL A 2 9.74 0.68 2.01
CA VAL A 2 10.09 -0.67 1.50
C VAL A 2 9.17 -1.77 2.03
N THR A 3 8.91 -1.80 3.34
CA THR A 3 8.01 -2.80 3.95
C THR A 3 6.57 -2.70 3.44
N PHE A 4 6.09 -1.49 3.14
CA PHE A 4 4.75 -1.30 2.56
C PHE A 4 4.68 -1.94 1.16
N CYS A 5 5.68 -1.69 0.31
CA CYS A 5 5.75 -2.30 -1.02
C CYS A 5 5.84 -3.83 -0.96
N TYR A 6 6.63 -4.37 -0.02
CA TYR A 6 6.76 -5.81 0.17
C TYR A 6 5.45 -6.47 0.59
N LEU A 7 4.74 -5.89 1.57
CA LEU A 7 3.44 -6.41 2.03
C LEU A 7 2.37 -6.29 0.94
N ALA A 8 2.35 -5.19 0.18
CA ALA A 8 1.45 -5.03 -0.97
C ALA A 8 1.72 -6.11 -2.05
N ALA A 9 2.99 -6.43 -2.27
CA ALA A 9 3.39 -7.47 -3.22
C ALA A 9 3.11 -8.89 -2.71
N GLN A 10 3.24 -9.15 -1.41
CA GLN A 10 3.02 -10.46 -0.81
C GLN A 10 1.54 -10.88 -0.86
N GLY A 11 0.63 -9.98 -0.49
CA GLY A 11 -0.81 -10.26 -0.38
C GLY A 11 -1.18 -11.15 0.82
N GLY A 12 -2.46 -11.17 1.20
CA GLY A 12 -2.95 -11.94 2.36
C GLY A 12 -2.45 -11.42 3.71
N CYS A 13 -1.92 -10.20 3.73
CA CYS A 13 -1.39 -9.51 4.90
C CYS A 13 -1.95 -8.08 5.00
N GLU A 14 -3.22 -7.89 4.62
CA GLU A 14 -3.93 -6.61 4.63
C GLU A 14 -3.88 -5.90 6.01
N PRO A 15 -3.99 -6.59 7.17
CA PRO A 15 -3.84 -5.95 8.48
C PRO A 15 -2.45 -5.32 8.68
N GLN A 16 -1.39 -6.01 8.27
CA GLN A 16 -0.02 -5.52 8.35
C GLN A 16 0.20 -4.38 7.35
N LEU A 17 -0.34 -4.53 6.13
CA LEU A 17 -0.28 -3.49 5.11
C LEU A 17 -0.95 -2.20 5.60
N LEU A 18 -2.09 -2.28 6.29
CA LEU A 18 -2.78 -1.14 6.88
C LEU A 18 -1.94 -0.46 7.98
N ALA A 19 -1.33 -1.25 8.86
CA ALA A 19 -0.45 -0.72 9.91
C ALA A 19 0.73 0.06 9.30
N HIS A 20 1.35 -0.48 8.26
CA HIS A 20 2.43 0.20 7.56
C HIS A 20 1.93 1.38 6.72
N ALA A 21 0.74 1.35 6.14
CA ALA A 21 0.15 2.50 5.45
C ALA A 21 -0.06 3.68 6.40
N LYS A 22 -0.66 3.44 7.58
CA LYS A 22 -0.82 4.44 8.66
C LYS A 22 0.53 5.02 9.10
N ALA A 23 1.53 4.17 9.30
CA ALA A 23 2.87 4.62 9.68
C ALA A 23 3.50 5.52 8.60
N ASN A 24 3.34 5.20 7.31
CA ASN A 24 3.88 6.06 6.25
C ASN A 24 3.16 7.41 6.17
N VAL A 25 1.83 7.45 6.39
CA VAL A 25 1.07 8.71 6.48
C VAL A 25 1.54 9.55 7.67
N GLY A 26 1.78 8.94 8.84
CA GLY A 26 2.34 9.62 10.01
C GLY A 26 3.75 10.18 9.80
N LEU A 27 4.48 9.69 8.79
CA LEU A 27 5.78 10.19 8.37
C LEU A 27 5.70 11.22 7.22
N GLY A 28 4.49 11.67 6.85
CA GLY A 28 4.27 12.68 5.82
C GLY A 28 4.08 12.15 4.40
N ASN A 29 4.09 10.82 4.18
CA ASN A 29 3.75 10.23 2.89
C ASN A 29 2.24 10.05 2.80
N ASP A 30 1.55 11.05 2.27
CA ASP A 30 0.10 11.06 2.17
C ASP A 30 -0.48 9.90 1.33
N GLN A 31 -1.80 9.73 1.39
CA GLN A 31 -2.49 8.64 0.68
C GLN A 31 -2.30 8.71 -0.84
N GLN A 32 -2.20 9.92 -1.40
CA GLN A 32 -1.98 10.11 -2.84
C GLN A 32 -0.60 9.61 -3.26
N PHE A 33 0.42 9.87 -2.45
CA PHE A 33 1.77 9.35 -2.63
C PHE A 33 1.77 7.82 -2.57
N LEU A 34 1.16 7.22 -1.54
CA LEU A 34 1.08 5.76 -1.44
C LEU A 34 0.35 5.13 -2.63
N THR A 35 -0.70 5.78 -3.12
CA THR A 35 -1.43 5.33 -4.31
C THR A 35 -0.53 5.35 -5.55
N LYS A 36 0.25 6.43 -5.76
CA LYS A 36 1.22 6.51 -6.86
C LYS A 36 2.27 5.40 -6.77
N VAL A 37 2.75 5.07 -5.57
CA VAL A 37 3.68 3.95 -5.35
C VAL A 37 3.04 2.61 -5.75
N VAL A 38 1.79 2.36 -5.35
CA VAL A 38 1.07 1.14 -5.75
C VAL A 38 0.88 1.07 -7.27
N LEU A 39 0.53 2.19 -7.91
CA LEU A 39 0.36 2.28 -9.36
C LEU A 39 1.66 2.02 -10.12
N ALA A 40 2.79 2.55 -9.63
CA ALA A 40 4.12 2.25 -10.18
C ALA A 40 4.47 0.75 -10.07
N ASN A 41 3.91 0.05 -9.07
CA ASN A 41 4.16 -1.36 -8.86
C ASN A 41 3.20 -2.30 -9.60
N VAL A 42 2.15 -1.80 -10.25
CA VAL A 42 1.16 -2.61 -11.00
C VAL A 42 1.82 -3.60 -11.97
N PRO A 43 2.85 -3.22 -12.77
CA PRO A 43 3.52 -4.15 -13.69
C PRO A 43 4.19 -5.35 -12.99
N PHE A 44 4.54 -5.23 -11.70
CA PHE A 44 5.26 -6.25 -10.95
C PHE A 44 4.36 -7.14 -10.10
N ILE A 45 3.24 -6.61 -9.60
CA ILE A 45 2.36 -7.31 -8.66
C ILE A 45 0.96 -7.61 -9.21
N GLY A 46 0.61 -7.04 -10.36
CA GLY A 46 -0.66 -7.22 -11.05
C GLY A 46 -1.84 -6.48 -10.39
N TYR A 47 -2.93 -6.34 -11.15
CA TYR A 47 -4.12 -5.62 -10.71
C TYR A 47 -4.74 -6.11 -9.40
N PRO A 48 -4.91 -7.44 -9.14
CA PRO A 48 -5.58 -7.88 -7.91
C PRO A 48 -4.89 -7.38 -6.64
N ARG A 49 -3.55 -7.48 -6.58
CA ARG A 49 -2.78 -7.05 -5.40
C ARG A 49 -2.72 -5.53 -5.28
N SER A 50 -2.56 -4.83 -6.42
CA SER A 50 -2.62 -3.37 -6.44
C SER A 50 -3.97 -2.83 -5.95
N LEU A 51 -5.09 -3.44 -6.36
CA LEU A 51 -6.42 -3.02 -5.93
C LEU A 51 -6.65 -3.30 -4.43
N ASN A 52 -6.18 -4.45 -3.92
CA ASN A 52 -6.20 -4.71 -2.47
C ASN A 52 -5.40 -3.66 -1.70
N ALA A 53 -4.21 -3.28 -2.18
CA ALA A 53 -3.40 -2.25 -1.56
C ALA A 53 -4.06 -0.86 -1.59
N ILE A 54 -4.72 -0.49 -2.69
CA ILE A 54 -5.51 0.75 -2.79
C ILE A 54 -6.66 0.74 -1.77
N ASN A 55 -7.39 -0.38 -1.66
CA ASN A 55 -8.46 -0.53 -0.67
C ASN A 55 -7.94 -0.38 0.77
N VAL A 56 -6.72 -0.86 1.05
CA VAL A 56 -6.07 -0.69 2.36
C VAL A 56 -5.66 0.77 2.60
N ILE A 57 -5.11 1.46 1.59
CA ILE A 57 -4.77 2.89 1.70
C ILE A 57 -6.02 3.71 2.05
N ASN A 58 -7.16 3.43 1.40
CA ASN A 58 -8.43 4.14 1.66
C ASN A 58 -9.00 3.92 3.07
N GLN A 59 -8.52 2.92 3.82
CA GLN A 59 -8.89 2.68 5.22
C GLN A 59 -8.03 3.47 6.21
N VAL A 60 -6.94 4.09 5.74
CA VAL A 60 -6.14 5.01 6.56
C VAL A 60 -7.00 6.25 6.79
N LYS A 61 -7.40 6.48 8.04
CA LYS A 61 -8.05 7.72 8.49
C LYS A 61 -6.98 8.70 8.94
#